data_AF-A0AAU9IMF6-F1
#
_entry.id   AF-A0AAU9IMF6-F1
#
_cell.length_a   1.000
_cell.length_b   1.000
_cell.length_c   1.000
_cell.angle_alpha   90.00
_cell.angle_beta   90.00
_cell.angle_gamma   90.00
#
_symmetry.space_group_name_H-M   'P 1'
#
loop_
_entity.id
_entity.type
_entity.pdbx_description
1 polymer ?
#
loop_
_entity_poly.entity_id
_entity_poly.type
_entity_poly.pdbx_seq_one_letter_code
_entity_poly.pdbx_strand_id
1 'polypeptide(L)'
;MGEKFYAVLLFISLSLVLSKDLPNNPNCPIYTCKTSGQSFVNSTCIFYTQTAKNPTYFINACSSVKAPYCTPSVMANSTCEANLPSPPLNAWPGEKCRSSSDCNSLHAPRGCVSGICVGSQVNEVCYTNDDCNPGLRCLNQICTPQIPIGQSQCTSDYDCVNSAGCNVADTPQNSVCTPYFSISSHLPVGDCTADNVSYLCNSGLCMDNNGVYECMNLLSSKEFPNICQVDGDCYSTRDDFFPNGILYGTCYCGYNPTATSYCSIFPGDKPYLQVTAYLKKWIQSSNINSCNTMRRFDIQCMSDWWEKKEFNYYYYYLLSADLWPLIEGSEKCTQEVYLANWYQAKKNT
;
A
#
# COMPACT_ATOMS: atom_id res chain seq x y z
N MET A 1 -8.48 -29.46 1.56
CA MET A 1 -8.69 -28.61 2.74
C MET A 1 -7.90 -27.34 2.50
N GLY A 2 -8.51 -26.38 1.78
CA GLY A 2 -7.82 -25.25 1.17
C GLY A 2 -8.06 -23.97 1.95
N GLU A 3 -7.00 -23.40 2.52
CA GLU A 3 -7.02 -22.05 3.06
C GLU A 3 -7.26 -21.05 1.93
N LYS A 4 -8.42 -20.40 1.97
CA LYS A 4 -8.75 -19.30 1.06
C LYS A 4 -7.94 -18.08 1.49
N PHE A 5 -6.79 -17.87 0.87
CA PHE A 5 -6.15 -16.55 0.88
C PHE A 5 -6.99 -15.65 -0.04
N TYR A 6 -7.80 -14.80 0.59
CA TYR A 6 -8.57 -13.79 -0.11
C TYR A 6 -7.65 -12.60 -0.31
N ALA A 7 -7.22 -12.40 -1.55
CA ALA A 7 -6.61 -11.16 -1.94
C ALA A 7 -7.72 -10.09 -2.02
N VAL A 8 -7.73 -9.22 -1.02
CA VAL A 8 -8.51 -7.99 -1.07
C VAL A 8 -7.73 -7.04 -1.96
N LEU A 9 -8.30 -6.74 -3.14
CA LEU A 9 -7.87 -5.64 -4.00
C LEU A 9 -7.88 -4.35 -3.16
N LEU A 10 -6.71 -3.90 -2.72
CA LEU A 10 -6.50 -2.57 -2.19
C LEU A 10 -6.41 -1.61 -3.39
N PHE A 11 -7.57 -1.12 -3.82
CA PHE A 11 -7.59 0.24 -4.36
C PHE A 11 -7.34 1.19 -3.19
N ILE A 12 -6.07 1.45 -2.87
CA ILE A 12 -5.72 2.73 -2.25
C ILE A 12 -5.66 3.73 -3.40
N SER A 13 -6.82 4.01 -3.99
CA SER A 13 -7.06 5.38 -4.43
C SER A 13 -7.10 6.18 -3.14
N LEU A 14 -5.98 6.82 -2.81
CA LEU A 14 -5.93 7.91 -1.87
C LEU A 14 -6.78 9.04 -2.47
N SER A 15 -8.10 8.87 -2.45
CA SER A 15 -9.04 9.97 -2.63
C SER A 15 -8.94 10.79 -1.36
N LEU A 16 -7.92 11.65 -1.34
CA LEU A 16 -7.90 12.89 -0.58
C LEU A 16 -9.24 13.59 -0.84
N VAL A 17 -10.20 13.35 0.04
CA VAL A 17 -11.25 14.34 0.28
C VAL A 17 -10.51 15.49 0.96
N LEU A 18 -10.05 16.44 0.15
CA LEU A 18 -9.64 17.76 0.61
C LEU A 18 -10.83 18.37 1.38
N SER A 19 -10.81 18.28 2.70
CA SER A 19 -11.29 19.39 3.52
C SER A 19 -10.06 20.21 3.89
N LYS A 20 -9.74 21.21 3.06
CA LYS A 20 -8.66 22.18 3.29
C LYS A 20 -8.97 23.20 4.39
N ASP A 21 -9.90 22.86 5.30
CA ASP A 21 -10.29 23.66 6.44
C ASP A 21 -10.35 22.74 7.67
N LEU A 22 -9.23 22.59 8.39
CA LEU A 22 -9.22 21.91 9.69
C LEU A 22 -9.35 22.96 10.80
N PRO A 23 -10.53 23.11 11.44
CA PRO A 23 -10.60 23.72 12.75
C PRO A 23 -9.86 22.84 13.78
N ASN A 24 -9.26 23.52 14.75
CA ASN A 24 -8.51 22.97 15.88
C ASN A 24 -9.17 21.73 16.52
N ASN A 25 -8.36 20.69 16.72
CA ASN A 25 -8.61 19.48 17.50
C ASN A 25 -9.59 18.48 16.85
N PRO A 26 -9.11 17.35 16.27
CA PRO A 26 -10.03 16.32 15.82
C PRO A 26 -10.73 15.73 17.06
N ASN A 27 -12.04 15.90 17.18
CA ASN A 27 -12.86 15.15 18.14
C ASN A 27 -12.78 13.67 17.78
N CYS A 28 -11.73 13.00 18.22
CA CYS A 28 -11.44 11.63 17.85
C CYS A 28 -12.47 10.68 18.47
N PRO A 29 -13.02 9.74 17.69
CA PRO A 29 -13.87 8.71 18.25
C PRO A 29 -13.11 7.85 19.25
N ILE A 30 -13.83 7.36 20.25
CA ILE A 30 -13.34 6.38 21.20
C ILE A 30 -13.66 4.98 20.65
N TYR A 31 -12.65 4.12 20.56
CA TYR A 31 -12.81 2.72 20.18
C TYR A 31 -12.40 1.87 21.37
N THR A 32 -13.35 1.15 21.96
CA THR A 32 -13.06 0.35 23.16
C THR A 32 -13.78 -0.98 23.15
N CYS A 33 -13.18 -1.98 23.78
CA CYS A 33 -13.81 -3.27 23.94
C CYS A 33 -15.06 -3.20 24.83
N LYS A 34 -16.05 -4.00 24.46
CA LYS A 34 -17.24 -4.23 25.27
C LYS A 34 -16.83 -4.67 26.68
N THR A 35 -17.41 -4.01 27.68
CA THR A 35 -17.21 -4.37 29.10
C THR A 35 -18.24 -5.40 29.55
N SER A 36 -17.97 -6.09 30.67
CA SER A 36 -18.86 -7.14 31.22
C SER A 36 -20.25 -6.62 31.62
N GLY A 37 -20.39 -5.33 31.92
CA GLY A 37 -21.68 -4.69 32.25
C GLY A 37 -22.55 -4.33 31.04
N GLN A 38 -22.01 -4.42 29.82
CA GLN A 38 -22.74 -4.06 28.61
C GLN A 38 -23.40 -5.30 27.98
N SER A 39 -24.69 -5.19 27.64
CA SER A 39 -25.41 -6.24 26.91
C SER A 39 -25.55 -5.84 25.45
N PHE A 40 -25.01 -6.68 24.56
CA PHE A 40 -25.20 -6.54 23.11
C PHE A 40 -26.31 -7.51 22.71
N VAL A 41 -27.32 -7.02 21.99
CA VAL A 41 -28.44 -7.83 21.49
C VAL A 41 -28.25 -8.16 20.01
N ASN A 42 -28.98 -9.15 19.48
CA ASN A 42 -29.08 -9.44 18.05
C ASN A 42 -27.73 -9.63 17.31
N SER A 43 -26.76 -10.31 17.93
CA SER A 43 -25.42 -10.50 17.35
C SER A 43 -24.70 -9.19 16.98
N THR A 44 -25.01 -8.09 17.69
CA THR A 44 -24.27 -6.83 17.56
C THR A 44 -22.79 -7.08 17.88
N CYS A 45 -21.92 -6.58 17.02
CA CYS A 45 -20.46 -6.63 17.16
C CYS A 45 -19.85 -5.23 17.34
N ILE A 46 -20.54 -4.19 16.88
CA ILE A 46 -20.20 -2.80 17.17
C ILE A 46 -21.47 -2.11 17.68
N PHE A 47 -21.38 -1.53 18.87
CA PHE A 47 -22.42 -0.66 19.42
C PHE A 47 -21.91 0.78 19.45
N TYR A 48 -22.57 1.65 18.68
CA TYR A 48 -22.22 3.05 18.54
C TYR A 48 -23.10 3.91 19.45
N THR A 49 -22.45 4.85 20.15
CA THR A 49 -23.12 5.88 20.92
C THR A 49 -22.52 7.24 20.60
N GLN A 50 -23.37 8.21 20.28
CA GLN A 50 -22.94 9.60 20.19
C GLN A 50 -22.95 10.20 21.59
N THR A 51 -21.77 10.51 22.15
CA THR A 51 -21.67 11.35 23.35
C THR A 51 -21.50 12.82 22.95
N ALA A 52 -21.73 13.73 23.90
CA ALA A 52 -21.64 15.18 23.65
C ALA A 52 -20.22 15.66 23.26
N LYS A 53 -19.17 14.86 23.50
CA LYS A 53 -17.78 15.23 23.24
C LYS A 53 -17.16 14.40 22.10
N ASN A 54 -17.17 13.07 22.24
CA ASN A 54 -16.62 12.15 21.23
C ASN A 54 -17.59 10.99 20.96
N PRO A 55 -17.84 10.59 19.70
CA PRO A 55 -18.52 9.34 19.41
C PRO A 55 -17.76 8.16 20.03
N THR A 56 -18.47 7.14 20.51
CA THR A 56 -17.87 5.94 21.11
C THR A 56 -18.38 4.69 20.41
N TYR A 57 -17.46 3.82 20.01
CA TYR A 57 -17.70 2.51 19.45
C TYR A 57 -17.28 1.44 20.47
N PHE A 58 -18.26 0.73 21.02
CA PHE A 58 -18.03 -0.43 21.87
C PHE A 58 -17.98 -1.69 21.01
N ILE A 59 -16.90 -2.45 21.11
CA ILE A 59 -16.55 -3.48 20.13
C ILE A 59 -16.50 -4.84 20.79
N ASN A 60 -17.15 -5.82 20.18
CA ASN A 60 -17.10 -7.22 20.56
C ASN A 60 -16.92 -8.06 19.30
N ALA A 61 -15.73 -8.65 19.14
CA ALA A 61 -15.42 -9.47 17.99
C ALA A 61 -16.39 -10.66 17.88
N CYS A 62 -16.71 -11.03 16.65
CA CYS A 62 -17.64 -12.10 16.37
C CYS A 62 -17.02 -13.47 16.66
N SER A 63 -17.54 -14.17 17.67
CA SER A 63 -17.05 -15.49 18.08
C SER A 63 -17.75 -16.67 17.39
N SER A 64 -18.84 -16.41 16.66
CA SER A 64 -19.60 -17.45 15.97
C SER A 64 -18.91 -17.89 14.69
N VAL A 65 -18.71 -19.20 14.53
CA VAL A 65 -18.20 -19.79 13.27
C VAL A 65 -19.13 -19.52 12.08
N LYS A 66 -20.44 -19.36 12.33
CA LYS A 66 -21.43 -19.10 11.26
C LYS A 66 -21.49 -17.63 10.83
N ALA A 67 -21.01 -16.73 11.68
CA ALA A 67 -21.00 -15.30 11.42
C ALA A 67 -19.73 -14.69 12.07
N PRO A 68 -18.54 -14.97 11.50
CA PRO A 68 -17.28 -14.60 12.15
C PRO A 68 -16.81 -13.19 11.81
N TYR A 69 -17.52 -12.46 10.95
CA TYR A 69 -17.12 -11.14 10.46
C TYR A 69 -17.99 -10.03 11.03
N CYS A 70 -17.42 -8.84 11.20
CA CYS A 70 -18.14 -7.64 11.61
C CYS A 70 -17.74 -6.51 10.67
N THR A 71 -18.66 -6.06 9.80
CA THR A 71 -18.40 -4.97 8.86
C THR A 71 -18.74 -3.63 9.53
N PRO A 72 -17.75 -2.76 9.82
CA PRO A 72 -18.02 -1.51 10.53
C PRO A 72 -18.92 -0.57 9.72
N SER A 73 -19.94 -0.02 10.38
CA SER A 73 -20.81 1.01 9.83
C SER A 73 -20.42 2.39 10.39
N VAL A 74 -20.47 3.42 9.54
CA VAL A 74 -20.17 4.79 9.95
C VAL A 74 -21.29 5.30 10.86
N MET A 75 -20.95 5.70 12.08
CA MET A 75 -21.88 6.29 13.05
C MET A 75 -23.15 5.43 13.30
N ALA A 76 -23.00 4.11 13.28
CA ALA A 76 -24.09 3.17 13.46
C ALA A 76 -23.63 1.87 14.12
N ASN A 77 -24.61 1.10 14.62
CA ASN A 77 -24.37 -0.25 15.11
C ASN A 77 -24.08 -1.20 13.94
N SER A 78 -23.32 -2.26 14.20
CA SER A 78 -23.05 -3.31 13.23
C SER A 78 -23.27 -4.69 13.86
N THR A 79 -23.66 -5.66 13.04
CA THR A 79 -23.95 -7.04 13.44
C THR A 79 -23.00 -8.01 12.78
N CYS A 80 -22.82 -9.18 13.38
CA CYS A 80 -21.99 -10.23 12.82
C CYS A 80 -22.60 -10.80 11.52
N GLU A 81 -21.74 -11.04 10.53
CA GLU A 81 -22.09 -11.50 9.19
C GLU A 81 -21.33 -12.78 8.82
N ALA A 82 -21.96 -13.62 7.98
CA ALA A 82 -21.41 -14.91 7.56
C ALA A 82 -20.22 -14.79 6.60
N ASN A 83 -20.23 -13.79 5.73
CA ASN A 83 -19.23 -13.60 4.69
C ASN A 83 -18.89 -12.12 4.56
N LEU A 84 -17.61 -11.82 4.37
CA LEU A 84 -17.21 -10.53 3.82
C LEU A 84 -17.63 -10.46 2.34
N PRO A 85 -18.06 -9.30 1.83
CA PRO A 85 -18.16 -9.09 0.39
C PRO A 85 -16.79 -9.36 -0.24
N SER A 86 -16.67 -10.43 -1.02
CA SER A 86 -15.47 -10.63 -1.83
C SER A 86 -15.61 -9.70 -3.03
N PRO A 87 -14.66 -8.79 -3.29
CA PRO A 87 -14.62 -8.14 -4.59
C PRO A 87 -14.50 -9.23 -5.68
N PRO A 88 -15.13 -9.03 -6.85
CA PRO A 88 -14.92 -9.91 -7.98
C PRO A 88 -13.43 -9.94 -8.31
N LEU A 89 -12.88 -11.14 -8.59
CA LEU A 89 -11.50 -11.24 -9.05
C LEU A 89 -11.43 -10.56 -10.42
N ASN A 90 -10.49 -9.63 -10.57
CA ASN A 90 -10.25 -8.89 -11.81
C ASN A 90 -8.74 -8.91 -12.11
N ALA A 91 -8.23 -10.13 -12.33
CA ALA A 91 -6.81 -10.40 -12.43
C ALA A 91 -6.20 -9.90 -13.76
N TRP A 92 -5.01 -9.33 -13.69
CA TRP A 92 -4.31 -8.70 -14.82
C TRP A 92 -3.36 -9.67 -15.51
N PRO A 93 -2.84 -9.35 -16.71
CA PRO A 93 -1.86 -10.21 -17.37
C PRO A 93 -0.71 -10.62 -16.45
N GLY A 94 -0.45 -11.92 -16.37
CA GLY A 94 0.55 -12.50 -15.47
C GLY A 94 0.04 -12.93 -14.09
N GLU A 95 -1.13 -12.48 -13.65
CA GLU A 95 -1.73 -12.90 -12.37
C GLU A 95 -2.43 -14.27 -12.49
N LYS A 96 -2.55 -14.98 -11.37
CA LYS A 96 -3.17 -16.31 -11.36
C LYS A 96 -4.69 -16.22 -11.47
N CYS A 97 -5.27 -17.22 -12.12
CA CYS A 97 -6.70 -17.35 -12.31
C CYS A 97 -7.13 -18.81 -12.25
N ARG A 98 -8.43 -19.04 -12.04
CA ARG A 98 -9.04 -20.38 -12.08
C ARG A 98 -9.90 -20.57 -13.33
N SER A 99 -10.48 -19.48 -13.83
CA SER A 99 -11.36 -19.44 -14.97
C SER A 99 -11.19 -18.13 -15.73
N SER A 100 -11.61 -18.09 -17.00
CA SER A 100 -11.46 -16.89 -17.83
C SER A 100 -12.23 -15.67 -17.33
N SER A 101 -13.31 -15.87 -16.54
CA SER A 101 -14.06 -14.78 -15.92
C SER A 101 -13.33 -14.11 -14.76
N ASP A 102 -12.28 -14.73 -14.25
CA ASP A 102 -11.45 -14.15 -13.18
C ASP A 102 -10.49 -13.09 -13.73
N CYS A 103 -10.29 -13.06 -15.05
CA CYS A 103 -9.36 -12.17 -15.73
C CYS A 103 -10.04 -10.89 -16.17
N ASN A 104 -9.30 -9.78 -16.09
CA ASN A 104 -9.72 -8.50 -16.61
C ASN A 104 -9.93 -8.58 -18.13
N SER A 105 -11.17 -8.48 -18.59
CA SER A 105 -11.50 -8.65 -20.00
C SER A 105 -10.90 -7.58 -20.92
N LEU A 106 -10.51 -6.42 -20.38
CA LEU A 106 -9.88 -5.34 -21.15
C LEU A 106 -8.40 -5.66 -21.42
N HIS A 107 -7.66 -6.04 -20.38
CA HIS A 107 -6.20 -6.22 -20.46
C HIS A 107 -5.77 -7.67 -20.70
N ALA A 108 -6.60 -8.64 -20.34
CA ALA A 108 -6.39 -10.07 -20.54
C ALA A 108 -7.52 -10.71 -21.37
N PRO A 109 -7.74 -10.27 -22.62
CA PRO A 109 -8.88 -10.71 -23.44
C PRO A 109 -8.84 -12.20 -23.80
N ARG A 110 -7.69 -12.86 -23.64
CA ARG A 110 -7.54 -14.32 -23.84
C ARG A 110 -7.99 -15.14 -22.63
N GLY A 111 -8.37 -14.47 -21.54
CA GLY A 111 -8.81 -15.11 -20.32
C GLY A 111 -7.71 -15.92 -19.64
N CYS A 112 -8.12 -17.02 -19.00
CA CYS A 112 -7.26 -17.82 -18.16
C CYS A 112 -6.66 -19.00 -18.93
N VAL A 113 -5.35 -18.97 -19.17
CA VAL A 113 -4.62 -20.04 -19.86
C VAL A 113 -3.59 -20.61 -18.91
N SER A 114 -3.66 -21.92 -18.67
CA SER A 114 -2.75 -22.62 -17.73
C SER A 114 -2.72 -22.00 -16.32
N GLY A 115 -3.86 -21.44 -15.87
CA GLY A 115 -4.00 -20.82 -14.56
C GLY A 115 -3.45 -19.41 -14.45
N ILE A 116 -3.17 -18.73 -15.57
CA ILE A 116 -2.64 -17.36 -15.63
C ILE A 116 -3.48 -16.52 -16.60
N CYS A 117 -3.76 -15.27 -16.25
CA CYS A 117 -4.43 -14.34 -17.15
C CYS A 117 -3.46 -13.89 -18.25
N VAL A 118 -3.90 -13.98 -19.50
CA VAL A 118 -3.04 -13.73 -20.67
C VAL A 118 -3.46 -12.46 -21.42
N GLY A 119 -2.55 -11.51 -21.48
CA GLY A 119 -2.64 -10.31 -22.30
C GLY A 119 -2.07 -10.50 -23.70
N SER A 120 -1.80 -9.39 -24.38
CA SER A 120 -1.15 -9.30 -25.68
C SER A 120 0.29 -9.83 -25.63
N GLN A 121 0.64 -10.64 -26.63
CA GLN A 121 1.95 -11.25 -26.83
C GLN A 121 2.88 -10.28 -27.56
N VAL A 122 4.16 -10.65 -27.66
CA VAL A 122 5.14 -9.90 -28.45
C VAL A 122 4.63 -9.68 -29.89
N ASN A 123 4.83 -8.46 -30.41
CA ASN A 123 4.39 -8.01 -31.73
C ASN A 123 2.88 -7.92 -31.93
N GLU A 124 2.08 -8.03 -30.88
CA GLU A 124 0.63 -7.80 -30.94
C GLU A 124 0.24 -6.39 -30.52
N VAL A 125 -0.97 -5.98 -30.91
CA VAL A 125 -1.50 -4.65 -30.62
C VAL A 125 -1.74 -4.47 -29.13
N CYS A 126 -1.39 -3.29 -28.63
CA CYS A 126 -1.69 -2.81 -27.29
C CYS A 126 -2.04 -1.32 -27.33
N TYR A 127 -2.71 -0.85 -26.27
CA TYR A 127 -3.03 0.55 -26.05
C TYR A 127 -2.32 1.09 -24.82
N THR A 128 -2.16 0.26 -23.79
CA THR A 128 -1.38 0.58 -22.60
C THR A 128 -0.43 -0.56 -22.24
N ASN A 129 0.52 -0.26 -21.35
CA ASN A 129 1.47 -1.24 -20.83
C ASN A 129 0.77 -2.42 -20.12
N ASP A 130 -0.43 -2.18 -19.60
CA ASP A 130 -1.24 -3.18 -18.92
C ASP A 130 -1.73 -4.31 -19.82
N ASP A 131 -1.89 -4.03 -21.11
CA ASP A 131 -2.40 -5.01 -22.08
C ASP A 131 -1.39 -6.10 -22.37
N CYS A 132 -0.10 -5.84 -22.19
CA CYS A 132 0.96 -6.74 -22.58
C CYS A 132 1.23 -7.81 -21.51
N ASN A 133 1.73 -8.97 -21.92
CA ASN A 133 2.21 -9.99 -20.99
C ASN A 133 3.44 -9.53 -20.18
N PRO A 134 3.71 -10.17 -19.02
CA PRO A 134 4.93 -9.94 -18.25
C PRO A 134 6.20 -9.99 -19.11
N GLY A 135 7.16 -9.09 -18.83
CA GLY A 135 8.38 -8.93 -19.63
C GLY A 135 8.25 -8.03 -20.86
N LEU A 136 7.04 -7.55 -21.17
CA LEU A 136 6.74 -6.68 -22.30
C LEU A 136 6.22 -5.32 -21.83
N ARG A 137 6.30 -4.34 -22.73
CA ARG A 137 5.75 -2.98 -22.63
C ARG A 137 5.02 -2.62 -23.92
N CYS A 138 4.14 -1.63 -23.86
CA CYS A 138 3.46 -1.13 -25.04
C CYS A 138 4.25 0.03 -25.67
N LEU A 139 4.91 -0.23 -26.81
CA LEU A 139 5.66 0.78 -27.56
C LEU A 139 5.06 0.91 -28.96
N ASN A 140 4.69 2.13 -29.35
CA ASN A 140 4.09 2.40 -30.67
C ASN A 140 2.89 1.48 -30.97
N GLN A 141 2.05 1.25 -29.96
CA GLN A 141 0.87 0.35 -29.99
C GLN A 141 1.20 -1.13 -30.23
N ILE A 142 2.45 -1.54 -29.97
CA ILE A 142 2.89 -2.92 -30.12
C ILE A 142 3.58 -3.39 -28.84
N CYS A 143 3.19 -4.56 -28.35
CA CYS A 143 3.87 -5.19 -27.22
C CYS A 143 5.29 -5.60 -27.60
N THR A 144 6.25 -4.96 -26.96
CA THR A 144 7.69 -5.04 -27.23
C THR A 144 8.42 -5.40 -25.93
N PRO A 145 9.56 -6.11 -25.95
CA PRO A 145 10.32 -6.38 -24.73
C PRO A 145 10.65 -5.11 -23.93
N GLN A 146 10.63 -5.24 -22.60
CA GLN A 146 11.10 -4.20 -21.69
C GLN A 146 12.60 -3.94 -21.86
N ILE A 147 13.02 -2.71 -21.54
CA ILE A 147 14.38 -2.22 -21.66
C ILE A 147 15.22 -2.77 -20.47
N PRO A 148 16.33 -3.48 -20.73
CA PRO A 148 17.23 -3.96 -19.68
C PRO A 148 17.90 -2.83 -18.88
N ILE A 149 18.34 -3.17 -17.67
CA ILE A 149 19.16 -2.27 -16.83
C ILE A 149 20.39 -1.77 -17.61
N GLY A 150 20.67 -0.47 -17.48
CA GLY A 150 21.82 0.20 -18.10
C GLY A 150 21.60 0.60 -19.56
N GLN A 151 20.48 0.23 -20.17
CA GLN A 151 20.12 0.69 -21.51
C GLN A 151 19.28 1.96 -21.46
N SER A 152 19.39 2.78 -22.51
CA SER A 152 18.71 4.08 -22.61
C SER A 152 17.39 4.00 -23.38
N GLN A 153 16.73 5.16 -23.56
CA GLN A 153 15.45 5.33 -24.29
C GLN A 153 14.20 4.90 -23.51
N CYS A 154 14.28 4.86 -22.19
CA CYS A 154 13.07 4.78 -21.37
C CYS A 154 12.42 6.17 -21.25
N THR A 155 11.11 6.18 -21.04
CA THR A 155 10.31 7.40 -20.79
C THR A 155 9.48 7.29 -19.53
N SER A 156 9.29 6.07 -19.03
CA SER A 156 8.64 5.76 -17.76
C SER A 156 9.24 4.48 -17.17
N ASP A 157 9.04 4.28 -15.86
CA ASP A 157 9.41 3.06 -15.15
C ASP A 157 8.93 1.77 -15.83
N TYR A 158 7.76 1.85 -16.45
CA TYR A 158 7.12 0.72 -17.09
C TYR A 158 7.81 0.28 -18.38
N ASP A 159 8.68 1.13 -18.95
CA ASP A 159 9.51 0.77 -20.08
C ASP A 159 10.65 -0.17 -19.67
N CYS A 160 11.14 -0.04 -18.44
CA CYS A 160 12.24 -0.82 -17.91
C CYS A 160 11.76 -2.17 -17.38
N VAL A 161 12.65 -3.17 -17.37
CA VAL A 161 12.41 -4.47 -16.71
C VAL A 161 11.91 -4.27 -15.28
N ASN A 162 11.13 -5.21 -14.75
CA ASN A 162 10.42 -5.01 -13.48
C ASN A 162 11.32 -4.74 -12.26
N SER A 163 12.61 -5.03 -12.34
CA SER A 163 13.60 -4.73 -11.30
C SER A 163 14.25 -3.33 -11.41
N ALA A 164 13.78 -2.48 -12.33
CA ALA A 164 14.37 -1.17 -12.62
C ALA A 164 13.31 -0.11 -12.96
N GLY A 165 13.60 1.14 -12.63
CA GLY A 165 12.83 2.32 -13.03
C GLY A 165 13.56 3.15 -14.09
N CYS A 166 12.87 4.11 -14.68
CA CYS A 166 13.47 4.99 -15.67
C CYS A 166 14.06 6.23 -15.01
N ASN A 167 15.39 6.33 -14.99
CA ASN A 167 16.06 7.55 -14.56
C ASN A 167 16.01 8.57 -15.71
N VAL A 168 14.97 9.40 -15.72
CA VAL A 168 14.70 10.36 -16.79
C VAL A 168 15.78 11.45 -16.81
N ALA A 169 16.37 11.66 -17.98
CA ALA A 169 17.27 12.78 -18.24
C ALA A 169 16.57 13.85 -19.08
N ASP A 170 17.25 14.97 -19.37
CA ASP A 170 16.72 16.08 -20.19
C ASP A 170 16.15 15.63 -21.56
N THR A 171 16.59 14.47 -22.06
CA THR A 171 16.04 13.85 -23.27
C THR A 171 15.77 12.36 -23.04
N PRO A 172 14.74 11.78 -23.68
CA PRO A 172 14.49 10.34 -23.64
C PRO A 172 15.71 9.50 -24.07
N GLN A 173 16.49 9.99 -25.04
CA GLN A 173 17.68 9.29 -25.56
C GLN A 173 18.76 9.07 -24.49
N ASN A 174 18.79 9.94 -23.49
CA ASN A 174 19.73 9.88 -22.37
C ASN A 174 19.12 9.30 -21.10
N SER A 175 17.82 9.01 -21.10
CA SER A 175 17.13 8.41 -19.95
C SER A 175 17.47 6.93 -19.88
N VAL A 176 17.88 6.44 -18.70
CA VAL A 176 18.47 5.09 -18.53
C VAL A 176 17.69 4.27 -17.52
N CYS A 177 17.42 3.00 -17.86
CA CYS A 177 16.85 2.04 -16.92
C CYS A 177 17.84 1.75 -15.79
N THR A 178 17.49 2.21 -14.59
CA THR A 178 18.34 2.18 -13.39
C THR A 178 17.73 1.25 -12.36
N PRO A 179 18.51 0.38 -11.68
CA PRO A 179 17.96 -0.51 -10.68
C PRO A 179 17.22 0.28 -9.59
N TYR A 180 16.09 -0.23 -9.12
CA TYR A 180 15.41 0.38 -7.97
C TYR A 180 16.31 0.37 -6.72
N PHE A 181 16.18 1.40 -5.90
CA PHE A 181 16.88 1.64 -4.66
C PHE A 181 18.40 1.60 -4.79
N SER A 182 18.95 2.11 -5.90
CA SER A 182 20.39 2.05 -6.20
C SER A 182 21.10 3.39 -6.16
N ILE A 183 20.38 4.51 -6.30
CA ILE A 183 20.97 5.84 -6.28
C ILE A 183 21.21 6.27 -4.83
N SER A 184 22.45 6.60 -4.50
CA SER A 184 22.85 7.07 -3.16
C SER A 184 22.22 8.43 -2.82
N SER A 185 22.14 8.74 -1.52
CA SER A 185 21.72 10.06 -1.05
C SER A 185 22.50 11.18 -1.73
N HIS A 186 21.83 12.30 -1.96
CA HIS A 186 22.35 13.55 -2.51
C HIS A 186 22.89 13.45 -3.93
N LEU A 187 22.55 12.36 -4.64
CA LEU A 187 22.77 12.24 -6.07
C LEU A 187 21.50 12.59 -6.86
N PRO A 188 21.63 13.13 -8.08
CA PRO A 188 20.50 13.46 -8.93
C PRO A 188 19.66 12.22 -9.31
N VAL A 189 18.35 12.44 -9.42
CA VAL A 189 17.37 11.46 -9.89
C VAL A 189 16.41 12.13 -10.87
N GLY A 190 15.97 11.39 -11.88
CA GLY A 190 15.13 11.91 -12.96
C GLY A 190 13.66 12.08 -12.60
N ASP A 191 13.22 11.45 -11.52
CA ASP A 191 11.84 11.47 -11.06
C ASP A 191 11.75 11.75 -9.56
N CYS A 192 10.76 12.55 -9.19
CA CYS A 192 10.36 12.73 -7.80
C CYS A 192 8.87 13.02 -7.76
N THR A 193 8.09 12.15 -7.12
CA THR A 193 6.64 12.35 -7.02
C THR A 193 6.30 13.52 -6.10
N ALA A 194 5.06 14.01 -6.16
CA ALA A 194 4.58 15.10 -5.31
C ALA A 194 4.76 14.82 -3.80
N ASP A 195 4.74 13.54 -3.40
CA ASP A 195 4.93 13.07 -2.03
C ASP A 195 6.41 12.77 -1.65
N ASN A 196 7.37 13.35 -2.38
CA ASN A 196 8.81 13.16 -2.12
C ASN A 196 9.31 11.71 -2.26
N VAL A 197 8.68 10.91 -3.14
CA VAL A 197 9.04 9.51 -3.37
C VAL A 197 9.77 9.34 -4.70
N SER A 198 10.87 8.61 -4.66
CA SER A 198 11.47 7.99 -5.85
C SER A 198 12.04 6.63 -5.46
N TYR A 199 11.54 5.57 -6.10
CA TYR A 199 12.03 4.22 -5.87
C TYR A 199 13.42 3.99 -6.49
N LEU A 200 13.98 4.94 -7.23
CA LEU A 200 15.38 4.87 -7.68
C LEU A 200 16.36 5.21 -6.55
N CYS A 201 15.95 6.08 -5.63
CA CYS A 201 16.74 6.46 -4.45
C CYS A 201 16.83 5.31 -3.45
N ASN A 202 18.01 5.05 -2.89
CA ASN A 202 18.23 3.97 -1.93
C ASN A 202 17.36 4.10 -0.66
N SER A 203 17.03 5.33 -0.27
CA SER A 203 16.11 5.68 0.82
C SER A 203 14.63 5.60 0.42
N GLY A 204 14.32 5.57 -0.88
CA GLY A 204 12.97 5.77 -1.41
C GLY A 204 12.51 7.24 -1.44
N LEU A 205 13.35 8.18 -1.02
CA LEU A 205 13.01 9.59 -0.85
C LEU A 205 13.81 10.50 -1.79
N CYS A 206 13.17 11.57 -2.26
CA CYS A 206 13.77 12.59 -3.12
C CYS A 206 13.22 13.98 -2.80
N MET A 207 13.95 15.02 -3.19
CA MET A 207 13.51 16.42 -3.03
C MET A 207 14.05 17.30 -4.16
N ASP A 208 13.29 18.33 -4.53
CA ASP A 208 13.76 19.38 -5.41
C ASP A 208 14.81 20.23 -4.70
N ASN A 209 15.96 20.39 -5.34
CA ASN A 209 17.03 21.27 -4.92
C ASN A 209 17.35 22.25 -6.06
N ASN A 210 16.60 23.35 -6.12
CA ASN A 210 16.75 24.40 -7.13
C ASN A 210 16.53 23.91 -8.57
N GLY A 211 15.49 23.09 -8.79
CA GLY A 211 15.11 22.59 -10.11
C GLY A 211 15.80 21.28 -10.52
N VAL A 212 16.60 20.68 -9.63
CA VAL A 212 17.16 19.33 -9.80
C VAL A 212 16.61 18.45 -8.68
N TYR A 213 16.00 17.32 -9.03
CA TYR A 213 15.61 16.33 -8.03
C TYR A 213 16.82 15.53 -7.58
N GLU A 214 17.02 15.42 -6.27
CA GLU A 214 18.12 14.65 -5.67
C GLU A 214 17.58 13.73 -4.59
N CYS A 215 18.23 12.59 -4.41
CA CYS A 215 17.86 11.62 -3.39
C CYS A 215 18.10 12.17 -1.99
N MET A 216 17.18 11.91 -1.06
CA MET A 216 17.33 12.30 0.34
C MET A 216 17.97 11.19 1.18
N ASN A 217 18.53 11.57 2.32
CA ASN A 217 18.77 10.62 3.41
C ASN A 217 17.46 10.01 3.89
N LEU A 218 17.58 8.85 4.53
CA LEU A 218 16.46 8.22 5.18
C LEU A 218 16.04 9.04 6.40
N LEU A 219 14.76 9.40 6.50
CA LEU A 219 14.24 10.24 7.57
C LEU A 219 13.26 9.47 8.44
N SER A 220 13.35 9.66 9.75
CA SER A 220 12.50 9.02 10.76
C SER A 220 11.61 10.06 11.44
N SER A 221 10.61 9.62 12.19
CA SER A 221 9.88 10.51 13.10
C SER A 221 10.85 11.08 14.15
N LYS A 222 10.72 12.38 14.47
CA LYS A 222 11.56 13.00 15.51
C LYS A 222 11.33 12.39 16.90
N GLU A 223 10.08 12.03 17.19
CA GLU A 223 9.65 11.30 18.38
C GLU A 223 8.83 10.09 17.94
N PHE A 224 8.91 8.95 18.65
CA PHE A 224 8.20 7.73 18.25
C PHE A 224 7.76 6.91 19.48
N PRO A 225 6.45 6.67 19.70
CA PRO A 225 5.31 7.14 18.91
C PRO A 225 5.08 8.66 19.05
N ASN A 226 4.70 9.33 17.95
CA ASN A 226 4.41 10.76 17.95
C ASN A 226 2.90 11.00 18.12
N ILE A 227 2.51 11.52 19.28
CA ILE A 227 1.13 11.98 19.56
C ILE A 227 0.97 13.38 18.96
N CYS A 228 -0.12 13.61 18.24
CA CYS A 228 -0.38 14.88 17.58
C CYS A 228 -1.75 15.44 17.93
N GLN A 229 -1.93 16.73 17.73
CA GLN A 229 -3.24 17.40 17.75
C GLN A 229 -3.58 17.98 16.38
N VAL A 230 -2.56 18.32 15.59
CA VAL A 230 -2.66 18.83 14.23
C VAL A 230 -1.54 18.24 13.36
N ASP A 231 -1.69 18.32 12.04
CA ASP A 231 -0.68 17.83 11.08
C ASP A 231 0.70 18.48 11.27
N GLY A 232 0.74 19.73 11.75
CA GLY A 232 1.99 20.45 12.04
C GLY A 232 2.86 19.81 13.13
N ASP A 233 2.30 18.94 13.96
CA ASP A 233 3.05 18.17 14.97
C ASP A 233 3.80 16.97 14.35
N CYS A 234 3.43 16.61 13.12
CA CYS A 234 3.93 15.44 12.41
C CYS A 234 5.03 15.83 11.43
N TYR A 235 6.28 15.74 11.85
CA TYR A 235 7.43 16.04 10.99
C TYR A 235 8.61 15.10 11.24
N SER A 236 9.40 14.90 10.19
CA SER A 236 10.55 14.01 10.22
C SER A 236 11.77 14.66 10.88
N THR A 237 12.81 13.86 11.10
CA THR A 237 14.19 14.36 11.21
C THR A 237 14.56 15.18 9.98
N ARG A 238 15.52 16.10 10.12
CA ARG A 238 16.01 16.96 9.04
C ARG A 238 17.14 16.28 8.25
N ASP A 239 17.11 16.41 6.94
CA ASP A 239 18.29 16.26 6.06
C ASP A 239 18.91 17.64 5.82
N ASP A 240 20.07 17.90 6.43
CA ASP A 240 20.72 19.23 6.39
C ASP A 240 21.25 19.61 4.99
N PHE A 241 21.33 18.67 4.06
CA PHE A 241 21.70 18.94 2.68
C PHE A 241 20.65 19.81 1.96
N PHE A 242 19.38 19.70 2.35
CA PHE A 242 18.27 20.44 1.74
C PHE A 242 17.79 21.58 2.66
N PRO A 243 17.59 22.81 2.14
CA PRO A 243 17.02 23.92 2.93
C PRO A 243 15.68 23.57 3.58
N ASN A 244 14.84 22.81 2.85
CA ASN A 244 13.54 22.30 3.28
C ASN A 244 13.56 20.80 3.58
N GLY A 245 14.69 20.25 4.04
CA GLY A 245 14.89 18.81 4.28
C GLY A 245 14.08 18.19 5.42
N ILE A 246 12.88 18.70 5.71
CA ILE A 246 11.92 18.14 6.66
C ILE A 246 10.70 17.70 5.87
N LEU A 247 10.26 16.47 6.09
CA LEU A 247 9.00 15.96 5.57
C LEU A 247 7.91 16.12 6.61
N TYR A 248 6.69 16.40 6.15
CA TYR A 248 5.51 16.52 6.99
C TYR A 248 4.61 15.30 6.82
N GLY A 249 4.07 14.82 7.93
CA GLY A 249 3.09 13.75 7.97
C GLY A 249 1.69 14.28 8.22
N THR A 250 0.76 13.36 8.44
CA THR A 250 -0.64 13.66 8.77
C THR A 250 -0.97 13.11 10.15
N CYS A 251 -1.78 13.85 10.89
CA CYS A 251 -2.29 13.47 12.19
C CYS A 251 -3.61 12.72 12.04
N TYR A 252 -3.66 11.47 12.48
CA TYR A 252 -4.86 10.63 12.39
C TYR A 252 -5.40 10.25 13.76
N CYS A 253 -6.72 10.23 13.91
CA CYS A 253 -7.36 9.65 15.08
C CYS A 253 -7.10 8.14 15.14
N GLY A 254 -6.46 7.68 16.22
CA GLY A 254 -6.20 6.26 16.40
C GLY A 254 -7.45 5.49 16.81
N TYR A 255 -7.41 4.17 16.62
CA TYR A 255 -8.49 3.27 17.07
C TYR A 255 -8.26 2.81 18.51
N ASN A 256 -8.17 3.77 19.41
CA ASN A 256 -7.82 3.58 20.82
C ASN A 256 -8.93 4.07 21.77
N PRO A 257 -8.90 3.64 23.05
CA PRO A 257 -9.93 4.00 24.02
C PRO A 257 -9.78 5.42 24.60
N THR A 258 -8.66 6.10 24.34
CA THR A 258 -8.34 7.43 24.90
C THR A 258 -8.66 8.58 23.95
N ALA A 259 -9.17 8.30 22.75
CA ALA A 259 -9.36 9.28 21.68
C ALA A 259 -8.06 10.04 21.33
N THR A 260 -6.92 9.35 21.39
CA THR A 260 -5.60 9.89 21.06
C THR A 260 -5.36 9.83 19.56
N SER A 261 -4.79 10.88 18.99
CA SER A 261 -4.32 10.92 17.61
C SER A 261 -2.80 10.74 17.53
N TYR A 262 -2.35 10.11 16.46
CA TYR A 262 -0.94 9.80 16.20
C TYR A 262 -0.55 10.21 14.79
N CYS A 263 0.72 10.55 14.61
CA CYS A 263 1.26 10.87 13.29
C CYS A 263 1.45 9.63 12.44
N SER A 264 1.29 9.79 11.12
CA SER A 264 1.87 8.88 10.13
C SER A 264 3.38 8.74 10.33
N ILE A 265 3.91 7.58 9.94
CA ILE A 265 5.33 7.29 10.07
C ILE A 265 6.11 7.71 8.81
N PHE A 266 7.43 7.83 8.94
CA PHE A 266 8.35 8.16 7.85
C PHE A 266 9.17 6.92 7.43
N PRO A 267 9.81 6.93 6.24
CA PRO A 267 10.53 5.75 5.74
C PRO A 267 11.63 5.18 6.62
N GLY A 268 12.21 6.00 7.50
CA GLY A 268 13.21 5.59 8.49
C GLY A 268 12.62 5.00 9.77
N ASP A 269 11.30 4.95 9.93
CA ASP A 269 10.66 4.32 11.08
C ASP A 269 10.57 2.80 10.91
N LYS A 270 10.62 2.07 12.02
CA LYS A 270 10.84 0.62 12.03
C LYS A 270 9.88 -0.20 11.14
N PRO A 271 8.55 0.03 11.11
CA PRO A 271 7.67 -0.71 10.21
C PRO A 271 8.03 -0.47 8.74
N TYR A 272 8.28 0.78 8.36
CA TYR A 272 8.59 1.15 6.98
C TYR A 272 9.97 0.64 6.55
N LEU A 273 10.97 0.64 7.44
CA LEU A 273 12.27 0.02 7.18
C LEU A 273 12.13 -1.45 6.75
N GLN A 274 11.21 -2.18 7.37
CA GLN A 274 10.94 -3.57 6.99
C GLN A 274 10.23 -3.65 5.63
N VAL A 275 9.27 -2.76 5.35
CA VAL A 275 8.63 -2.67 4.01
C VAL A 275 9.70 -2.51 2.93
N THR A 276 10.60 -1.53 3.07
CA THR A 276 11.68 -1.28 2.10
C THR A 276 12.62 -2.48 1.97
N ALA A 277 12.98 -3.14 3.09
CA ALA A 277 13.83 -4.32 3.06
C ALA A 277 13.19 -5.50 2.29
N TYR A 278 11.91 -5.77 2.52
CA TYR A 278 11.17 -6.82 1.82
C TYR A 278 10.90 -6.44 0.35
N LEU A 279 10.61 -5.18 0.06
CA LEU A 279 10.43 -4.71 -1.32
C LEU A 279 11.72 -4.88 -2.14
N LYS A 280 12.89 -4.58 -1.55
CA LYS A 280 14.20 -4.87 -2.17
C LYS A 280 14.38 -6.37 -2.47
N LYS A 281 14.00 -7.25 -1.54
CA LYS A 281 14.04 -8.71 -1.78
C LYS A 281 13.12 -9.13 -2.93
N TRP A 282 11.91 -8.59 -3.00
CA TRP A 282 10.97 -8.87 -4.08
C TRP A 282 11.54 -8.46 -5.44
N ILE A 283 12.09 -7.24 -5.54
CA ILE A 283 12.73 -6.68 -6.74
C ILE A 283 13.91 -7.52 -7.21
N GLN A 284 14.68 -8.09 -6.27
CA GLN A 284 15.82 -8.96 -6.57
C GLN A 284 15.42 -10.40 -6.91
N SER A 285 14.15 -10.77 -6.70
CA SER A 285 13.66 -12.11 -7.00
C SER A 285 13.38 -12.28 -8.49
N SER A 286 13.52 -13.50 -9.02
CA SER A 286 13.11 -13.81 -10.39
C SER A 286 11.59 -13.73 -10.58
N ASN A 287 10.82 -13.85 -9.49
CA ASN A 287 9.35 -13.91 -9.50
C ASN A 287 8.71 -12.58 -9.90
N ILE A 288 9.41 -11.46 -9.73
CA ILE A 288 8.91 -10.16 -10.17
C ILE A 288 8.65 -10.11 -11.69
N ASN A 289 9.35 -10.93 -12.47
CA ASN A 289 9.18 -11.02 -13.92
C ASN A 289 7.91 -11.77 -14.35
N SER A 290 7.18 -12.37 -13.40
CA SER A 290 5.86 -12.94 -13.65
C SER A 290 4.74 -11.90 -13.61
N CYS A 291 5.03 -10.68 -13.17
CA CYS A 291 4.06 -9.59 -13.12
C CYS A 291 4.07 -8.75 -14.39
N ASN A 292 2.88 -8.30 -14.82
CA ASN A 292 2.81 -7.20 -15.78
C ASN A 292 3.58 -5.98 -15.24
N THR A 293 4.19 -5.22 -16.13
CA THR A 293 5.03 -4.06 -15.81
C THR A 293 4.33 -3.03 -14.92
N MET A 294 3.04 -2.79 -15.12
CA MET A 294 2.19 -1.87 -14.33
C MET A 294 1.79 -2.47 -12.97
N ARG A 295 1.93 -3.79 -12.82
CA ARG A 295 1.53 -4.58 -11.64
C ARG A 295 2.73 -5.08 -10.83
N ARG A 296 3.95 -4.62 -11.13
CA ARG A 296 5.20 -5.11 -10.51
C ARG A 296 5.25 -4.96 -8.98
N PHE A 297 4.52 -3.99 -8.43
CA PHE A 297 4.38 -3.78 -6.99
C PHE A 297 2.98 -4.04 -6.46
N ASP A 298 2.12 -4.65 -7.28
CA ASP A 298 0.76 -4.98 -6.86
C ASP A 298 0.75 -6.19 -5.91
N ILE A 299 -0.03 -6.07 -4.84
CA ILE A 299 -0.14 -7.09 -3.79
C ILE A 299 -0.68 -8.41 -4.32
N GLN A 300 -1.62 -8.39 -5.27
CA GLN A 300 -2.14 -9.60 -5.91
C GLN A 300 -1.01 -10.34 -6.63
N CYS A 301 -0.29 -9.63 -7.49
CA CYS A 301 0.77 -10.26 -8.27
C CYS A 301 1.92 -10.77 -7.40
N MET A 302 2.32 -10.00 -6.38
CA MET A 302 3.29 -10.48 -5.38
C MET A 302 2.78 -11.74 -4.67
N SER A 303 1.52 -11.78 -4.25
CA SER A 303 0.94 -12.93 -3.55
C SER A 303 0.89 -14.19 -4.42
N ASP A 304 0.70 -14.01 -5.73
CA ASP A 304 0.64 -15.11 -6.67
C ASP A 304 2.00 -15.77 -6.87
N TRP A 305 3.07 -14.99 -6.93
CA TRP A 305 4.36 -15.46 -7.40
C TRP A 305 5.45 -15.54 -6.33
N TRP A 306 5.33 -14.79 -5.23
CA TRP A 306 6.36 -14.79 -4.20
C TRP A 306 6.22 -15.96 -3.22
N GLU A 307 7.27 -16.21 -2.43
CA GLU A 307 7.21 -17.21 -1.38
C GLU A 307 6.20 -16.76 -0.32
N LYS A 308 5.24 -17.64 0.03
CA LYS A 308 4.16 -17.33 0.98
C LYS A 308 4.67 -16.69 2.27
N LYS A 309 5.79 -17.19 2.82
CA LYS A 309 6.38 -16.64 4.04
C LYS A 309 6.89 -15.21 3.84
N GLU A 310 7.68 -14.95 2.81
CA GLU A 310 8.23 -13.62 2.52
C GLU A 310 7.11 -12.62 2.21
N PHE A 311 6.10 -13.02 1.41
CA PHE A 311 4.92 -12.20 1.14
C PHE A 311 4.14 -11.88 2.42
N ASN A 312 3.90 -12.85 3.30
CA ASN A 312 3.17 -12.61 4.55
C ASN A 312 3.89 -11.58 5.44
N TYR A 313 5.22 -11.66 5.56
CA TYR A 313 5.98 -10.65 6.30
C TYR A 313 5.90 -9.28 5.63
N TYR A 314 6.10 -9.21 4.31
CA TYR A 314 5.96 -7.96 3.57
C TYR A 314 4.58 -7.32 3.78
N TYR A 315 3.51 -8.09 3.59
CA TYR A 315 2.14 -7.61 3.72
C TYR A 315 1.81 -7.16 5.15
N TYR A 316 2.29 -7.89 6.16
CA TYR A 316 2.17 -7.48 7.55
C TYR A 316 2.86 -6.14 7.82
N TYR A 317 4.11 -5.96 7.36
CA TYR A 317 4.83 -4.71 7.57
C TYR A 317 4.26 -3.55 6.78
N LEU A 318 3.76 -3.80 5.55
CA LEU A 318 3.07 -2.80 4.74
C LEU A 318 1.84 -2.27 5.48
N LEU A 319 0.96 -3.16 5.92
CA LEU A 319 -0.22 -2.77 6.70
C LEU A 319 0.17 -2.11 8.04
N SER A 320 1.28 -2.55 8.67
CA SER A 320 1.76 -1.95 9.90
C SER A 320 2.27 -0.52 9.69
N ALA A 321 2.83 -0.22 8.52
CA ALA A 321 3.28 1.11 8.15
C ALA A 321 2.09 2.02 7.80
N ASP A 322 1.21 1.55 6.91
CA ASP A 322 0.07 2.33 6.41
C ASP A 322 -0.97 2.62 7.50
N LEU A 323 -1.19 1.67 8.41
CA LEU A 323 -2.21 1.78 9.45
C LEU A 323 -1.61 2.11 10.83
N TRP A 324 -0.33 2.50 10.90
CA TRP A 324 0.37 2.75 12.16
C TRP A 324 -0.44 3.61 13.15
N PRO A 325 -0.98 4.79 12.76
CA PRO A 325 -1.72 5.64 13.67
C PRO A 325 -2.99 4.98 14.24
N LEU A 326 -3.58 4.06 13.48
CA LEU A 326 -4.79 3.34 13.86
C LEU A 326 -4.47 2.15 14.77
N ILE A 327 -3.31 1.53 14.59
CA ILE A 327 -2.82 0.39 15.37
C ILE A 327 -2.37 0.85 16.76
N GLU A 328 -1.68 1.98 16.86
CA GLU A 328 -1.08 2.43 18.11
C GLU A 328 -2.15 2.68 19.20
N GLY A 329 -1.94 2.08 20.37
CA GLY A 329 -2.89 2.14 21.49
C GLY A 329 -4.21 1.37 21.27
N SER A 330 -4.39 0.66 20.15
CA SER A 330 -5.62 -0.07 19.88
C SER A 330 -5.77 -1.34 20.72
N GLU A 331 -6.98 -1.61 21.18
CA GLU A 331 -7.30 -2.84 21.91
C GLU A 331 -7.51 -4.03 20.95
N LYS A 332 -7.32 -5.27 21.44
CA LYS A 332 -7.40 -6.49 20.62
C LYS A 332 -8.74 -6.64 19.88
N CYS A 333 -9.87 -6.34 20.52
CA CYS A 333 -11.18 -6.43 19.87
C CYS A 333 -11.29 -5.44 18.69
N THR A 334 -10.69 -4.26 18.83
CA THR A 334 -10.63 -3.24 17.79
C THR A 334 -9.74 -3.68 16.65
N GLN A 335 -8.60 -4.30 16.96
CA GLN A 335 -7.72 -4.90 15.96
C GLN A 335 -8.43 -6.00 15.16
N GLU A 336 -9.19 -6.86 15.83
CA GLU A 336 -9.95 -7.95 15.20
C GLU A 336 -11.05 -7.46 14.25
N VAL A 337 -11.65 -6.31 14.54
CA VAL A 337 -12.83 -5.80 13.80
C VAL A 337 -12.44 -4.70 12.81
N TYR A 338 -11.82 -3.61 13.26
CA TYR A 338 -11.49 -2.46 12.43
C TYR A 338 -10.16 -2.61 11.68
N LEU A 339 -9.24 -3.45 12.17
CA LEU A 339 -7.93 -3.69 11.56
C LEU A 339 -7.79 -5.16 11.12
N ALA A 340 -8.90 -5.79 10.71
CA ALA A 340 -8.98 -7.22 10.46
C ALA A 340 -7.88 -7.74 9.53
N ASN A 341 -7.63 -7.05 8.40
CA ASN A 341 -6.57 -7.45 7.44
C ASN A 341 -5.19 -7.45 8.09
N TRP A 342 -4.85 -6.39 8.83
CA TRP A 342 -3.58 -6.30 9.56
C TRP A 342 -3.48 -7.37 10.64
N TYR A 343 -4.57 -7.58 11.39
CA TYR A 343 -4.62 -8.55 12.47
C TYR A 343 -4.45 -10.00 11.97
N GLN A 344 -5.02 -10.33 10.80
CA GLN A 344 -4.78 -11.61 10.15
C GLN A 344 -3.36 -11.72 9.59
N ALA A 345 -2.84 -10.66 8.95
CA ALA A 345 -1.46 -10.65 8.46
C ALA A 345 -0.46 -10.91 9.61
N LYS A 346 -0.65 -10.27 10.76
CA LYS A 346 0.15 -10.47 11.99
C LYS A 346 0.13 -11.91 12.51
N LYS A 347 -0.97 -12.64 12.34
CA LYS A 347 -1.07 -14.06 12.75
C LYS A 347 -0.36 -15.00 11.78
N ASN A 348 -0.18 -14.57 10.53
CA ASN A 348 0.38 -15.37 9.45
C ASN A 348 1.91 -15.23 9.31
N THR A 349 2.54 -14.43 10.18
CA THR A 349 4.00 -14.16 10.27
C THR A 349 4.61 -14.82 11.49
#